data_AF-A0A1F1UPY4-F1
#
_entry.id   AF-A0A1F1UPY4-F1
#
_cell.length_a   1.000
_cell.length_b   1.000
_cell.length_c   1.000
_cell.angle_alpha   90.00
_cell.angle_beta   90.00
_cell.angle_gamma   90.00
#
_symmetry.space_group_name_H-M   'P 1'
#
loop_
_entity.id
_entity.type
_entity.pdbx_description
1 polymer ?
#
loop_
_entity_poly.entity_id
_entity_poly.type
_entity_poly.pdbx_seq_one_letter_code
_entity_poly.pdbx_strand_id
1 'polypeptide(L)'
;MKRAAIAAAALALALTGCSTADPEPTADGTVSQDTFLTTHGLADMDAVEIIDHLDRQKVTERPTDLIASVRADELLLSSGDQEVVVDLPDNQTYVSIAPYLNSTHDCFYHSLTTCVGELSNEDIQVKITDEATGEVLVDEETTTFDNGFIGFWLPDDVTGLIEVSYQGRTGTTEFSTTDDGATCVTDLRLT
;
A
#
# COMPACT_ATOMS: atom_id res chain seq x y z
N MET A 1 -46.28 -19.72 69.77
CA MET A 1 -45.85 -19.33 71.14
C MET A 1 -44.38 -18.92 71.09
N LYS A 2 -44.07 -17.74 71.63
CA LYS A 2 -42.77 -17.23 72.11
C LYS A 2 -41.51 -17.30 71.22
N ARG A 3 -41.20 -16.12 70.67
CA ARG A 3 -39.89 -15.42 70.53
C ARG A 3 -38.60 -16.14 70.95
N ALA A 4 -37.58 -16.07 70.09
CA ALA A 4 -36.22 -15.69 70.48
C ALA A 4 -35.47 -15.10 69.27
N ALA A 5 -34.86 -13.94 69.48
CA ALA A 5 -34.08 -13.18 68.52
C ALA A 5 -32.61 -13.61 68.56
N ILE A 6 -31.92 -13.58 67.42
CA ILE A 6 -30.47 -13.40 67.37
C ILE A 6 -30.18 -12.40 66.25
N ALA A 7 -29.70 -11.23 66.68
CA ALA A 7 -29.13 -10.21 65.82
C ALA A 7 -27.72 -10.63 65.40
N ALA A 8 -27.40 -10.50 64.11
CA ALA A 8 -26.03 -10.44 63.63
C ALA A 8 -25.95 -9.26 62.66
N ALA A 9 -25.23 -8.23 63.08
CA ALA A 9 -24.99 -7.02 62.31
C ALA A 9 -24.05 -7.34 61.14
N ALA A 10 -24.53 -7.21 59.91
CA ALA A 10 -23.69 -7.18 58.73
C ALA A 10 -23.31 -5.72 58.46
N LEU A 11 -22.02 -5.44 58.66
CA LEU A 11 -21.37 -4.16 58.41
C LEU A 11 -21.30 -3.94 56.89
N ALA A 12 -22.12 -3.03 56.35
CA ALA A 12 -22.01 -2.61 54.96
C ALA A 12 -20.83 -1.65 54.81
N LEU A 13 -19.70 -2.14 54.27
CA LEU A 13 -18.67 -1.27 53.71
C LEU A 13 -19.10 -0.88 52.29
N ALA A 14 -19.64 0.32 52.14
CA ALA A 14 -19.71 0.97 50.84
C ALA A 14 -18.31 1.53 50.52
N LEU A 15 -17.54 0.83 49.67
CA LEU A 15 -16.40 1.45 49.01
C LEU A 15 -16.94 2.39 47.92
N THR A 16 -17.08 3.67 48.25
CA THR A 16 -17.11 4.73 47.24
C THR A 16 -15.72 4.81 46.61
N GLY A 17 -15.52 4.03 45.55
CA GLY A 17 -14.38 4.19 44.65
C GLY A 17 -14.53 5.50 43.88
N CYS A 18 -13.89 6.56 44.37
CA CYS A 18 -13.56 7.71 43.53
C CYS A 18 -12.45 7.24 42.58
N SER A 19 -12.82 6.62 41.46
CA SER A 19 -11.95 6.58 40.29
C SER A 19 -11.90 8.00 39.76
N THR A 20 -10.86 8.73 40.11
CA THR A 20 -10.39 9.85 39.31
C THR A 20 -10.05 9.25 37.96
N ALA A 21 -10.89 9.52 36.95
CA ALA A 21 -10.51 9.28 35.58
C ALA A 21 -9.18 10.00 35.37
N ASP A 22 -8.13 9.23 35.09
CA ASP A 22 -6.92 9.78 34.47
C ASP A 22 -7.38 10.59 33.25
N PRO A 23 -6.87 11.82 33.06
CA PRO A 23 -7.12 12.51 31.81
C PRO A 23 -6.59 11.60 30.70
N GLU A 24 -7.49 11.14 29.83
CA GLU A 24 -7.09 10.51 28.57
C GLU A 24 -6.08 11.45 27.88
N PRO A 25 -5.01 10.91 27.28
CA PRO A 25 -4.10 11.75 26.53
C PRO A 25 -4.92 12.39 25.41
N THR A 26 -5.12 13.71 25.51
CA THR A 26 -5.62 14.50 24.39
C THR A 26 -4.66 14.27 23.24
N ALA A 27 -5.10 13.59 22.19
CA ALA A 27 -4.34 13.45 20.96
C ALA A 27 -4.21 14.84 20.33
N ASP A 28 -3.17 15.56 20.73
CA ASP A 28 -2.70 16.77 20.05
C ASP A 28 -2.17 16.34 18.67
N GLY A 29 -2.87 16.75 17.61
CA GLY A 29 -2.26 16.88 16.27
C GLY A 29 -2.65 15.90 15.16
N THR A 30 -3.60 14.99 15.34
CA THR A 30 -4.05 14.14 14.21
C THR A 30 -4.85 14.99 13.22
N VAL A 31 -4.24 15.35 12.09
CA VAL A 31 -4.99 15.86 10.94
C VAL A 31 -5.92 14.75 10.45
N SER A 32 -7.20 15.07 10.25
CA SER A 32 -8.13 14.07 9.73
C SER A 32 -7.69 13.65 8.32
N GLN A 33 -7.85 12.36 8.01
CA GLN A 33 -7.54 11.81 6.67
C GLN A 33 -8.16 12.68 5.55
N ASP A 34 -9.43 13.08 5.71
CA ASP A 34 -10.11 13.99 4.77
C ASP A 34 -9.37 15.31 4.54
N THR A 35 -8.83 15.92 5.60
CA THR A 35 -8.10 17.19 5.51
C THR A 35 -6.77 16.99 4.80
N PHE A 36 -6.07 15.90 5.08
CA PHE A 36 -4.83 15.53 4.40
C PHE A 36 -5.08 15.33 2.90
N LEU A 37 -6.04 14.46 2.54
CA LEU A 37 -6.39 14.18 1.14
C LEU A 37 -6.83 15.45 0.40
N THR A 38 -7.61 16.32 1.05
CA THR A 38 -8.01 17.61 0.46
C THR A 38 -6.81 18.51 0.19
N THR A 39 -5.86 18.57 1.13
CA THR A 39 -4.65 19.41 1.01
C THR A 39 -3.77 18.97 -0.17
N HIS A 40 -3.71 17.67 -0.43
CA HIS A 40 -2.94 17.09 -1.53
C HIS A 40 -3.73 16.87 -2.81
N GLY A 41 -5.00 17.29 -2.88
CA GLY A 41 -5.83 17.18 -4.09
C GLY A 41 -6.33 15.77 -4.40
N LEU A 42 -6.42 14.91 -3.38
CA LEU A 42 -6.78 13.48 -3.49
C LEU A 42 -8.18 13.16 -2.92
N ALA A 43 -8.89 14.12 -2.33
CA ALA A 43 -10.12 13.86 -1.57
C ALA A 43 -11.30 13.27 -2.37
N ASP A 44 -11.32 13.48 -3.69
CA ASP A 44 -12.39 12.98 -4.57
C ASP A 44 -12.02 11.65 -5.25
N MET A 45 -10.92 11.01 -4.83
CA MET A 45 -10.39 9.78 -5.41
C MET A 45 -10.43 8.64 -4.39
N ASP A 46 -10.80 7.43 -4.84
CA ASP A 46 -10.55 6.21 -4.06
C ASP A 46 -9.07 5.78 -4.14
N ALA A 47 -8.69 4.72 -3.42
CA ALA A 47 -7.30 4.23 -3.41
C ALA A 47 -6.77 3.87 -4.81
N VAL A 48 -7.63 3.29 -5.66
CA VAL A 48 -7.26 2.89 -7.03
C VAL A 48 -7.01 4.13 -7.87
N GLU A 49 -7.90 5.11 -7.79
CA GLU A 49 -7.78 6.39 -8.48
C GLU A 49 -6.57 7.20 -8.02
N ILE A 50 -6.25 7.20 -6.71
CA ILE A 50 -5.05 7.85 -6.17
C ILE A 50 -3.79 7.19 -6.73
N ILE A 51 -3.72 5.85 -6.72
CA ILE A 51 -2.57 5.10 -7.23
C ILE A 51 -2.37 5.38 -8.72
N ASP A 52 -3.42 5.26 -9.54
CA ASP A 52 -3.34 5.51 -10.98
C ASP A 52 -2.92 6.97 -11.27
N HIS A 53 -3.51 7.92 -10.54
CA HIS A 53 -3.19 9.34 -10.68
C HIS A 53 -1.71 9.62 -10.40
N LEU A 54 -1.18 9.14 -9.27
CA LEU A 54 0.19 9.43 -8.83
C LEU A 54 1.24 8.65 -9.60
N ASP A 55 1.02 7.36 -9.93
CA ASP A 55 2.00 6.56 -10.66
C ASP A 55 2.20 7.07 -12.09
N ARG A 56 1.12 7.53 -12.72
CA ARG A 56 1.13 8.09 -14.08
C ARG A 56 1.47 9.56 -14.14
N GLN A 57 1.57 10.24 -13.00
CA GLN A 57 1.95 11.65 -12.96
C GLN A 57 3.36 11.83 -13.53
N LYS A 58 3.52 12.78 -14.46
CA LYS A 58 4.83 13.09 -15.02
C LYS A 58 5.82 13.39 -13.91
N VAL A 59 7.03 12.85 -14.02
CA VAL A 59 8.08 13.00 -13.00
C VAL A 59 8.36 14.48 -12.72
N THR A 60 8.31 15.33 -13.76
CA THR A 60 8.52 16.79 -13.64
C THR A 60 7.39 17.54 -12.94
N GLU A 61 6.21 16.93 -12.82
CA GLU A 61 5.02 17.52 -12.20
C GLU A 61 4.76 16.96 -10.79
N ARG A 62 5.55 15.98 -10.33
CA ARG A 62 5.35 15.30 -9.04
C ARG A 62 5.43 16.25 -7.83
N PRO A 63 4.59 16.03 -6.81
CA PRO A 63 4.70 16.78 -5.56
C PRO A 63 6.04 16.49 -4.88
N THR A 64 6.67 17.53 -4.32
CA THR A 64 7.98 17.40 -3.66
C THR A 64 7.87 17.12 -2.16
N ASP A 65 6.67 17.28 -1.61
CA ASP A 65 6.35 17.22 -0.18
C ASP A 65 5.43 16.05 0.17
N LEU A 66 4.99 15.26 -0.82
CA LEU A 66 4.17 14.06 -0.63
C LEU A 66 4.97 12.81 -0.94
N ILE A 67 5.02 11.90 0.03
CA ILE A 67 5.48 10.52 -0.16
C ILE A 67 4.26 9.63 -0.23
N ALA A 68 4.18 8.78 -1.26
CA ALA A 68 3.09 7.84 -1.43
C ALA A 68 3.65 6.45 -1.73
N SER A 69 3.44 5.52 -0.80
CA SER A 69 3.99 4.17 -0.83
C SER A 69 2.87 3.14 -0.85
N VAL A 70 2.83 2.31 -1.89
CA VAL A 70 1.88 1.20 -1.99
C VAL A 70 2.42 0.00 -1.23
N ARG A 71 1.66 -0.53 -0.28
CA ARG A 71 1.94 -1.77 0.45
C ARG A 71 0.96 -2.87 0.00
N ALA A 72 1.03 -4.05 0.59
CA ALA A 72 0.22 -5.20 0.17
C ALA A 72 -1.28 -4.89 0.22
N ASP A 73 -1.75 -4.31 1.32
CA ASP A 73 -3.17 -4.06 1.62
C ASP A 73 -3.52 -2.57 1.86
N GLU A 74 -2.52 -1.70 1.86
CA GLU A 74 -2.70 -0.27 2.16
C GLU A 74 -1.87 0.66 1.26
N LEU A 75 -2.39 1.86 1.03
CA LEU A 75 -1.65 3.00 0.51
C LEU A 75 -1.24 3.91 1.67
N LEU A 76 0.06 4.02 1.91
CA LEU A 76 0.62 4.92 2.91
C LEU A 76 0.98 6.27 2.27
N LEU A 77 0.37 7.35 2.78
CA LEU A 77 0.64 8.72 2.34
C LEU A 77 1.25 9.52 3.49
N SER A 78 2.33 10.25 3.24
CA SER A 78 2.93 11.12 4.25
C SER A 78 3.43 12.46 3.70
N SER A 79 3.35 13.49 4.54
CA SER A 79 3.85 14.84 4.27
C SER A 79 4.29 15.51 5.57
N GLY A 80 5.58 15.82 5.68
CA GLY A 80 6.17 16.33 6.93
C GLY A 80 5.99 15.33 8.08
N ASP A 81 5.35 15.75 9.16
CA ASP A 81 5.04 14.90 10.33
C ASP A 81 3.64 14.24 10.24
N GLN A 82 2.93 14.42 9.12
CA GLN A 82 1.60 13.85 8.89
C GLN A 82 1.70 12.56 8.10
N GLU A 83 0.90 11.57 8.51
CA GLU A 83 0.78 10.28 7.85
C GLU A 83 -0.67 9.84 7.87
N VAL A 84 -1.16 9.32 6.74
CA VAL A 84 -2.49 8.74 6.62
C VAL A 84 -2.40 7.43 5.82
N VAL A 85 -3.27 6.49 6.18
CA VAL A 85 -3.38 5.17 5.55
C VAL A 85 -4.69 5.14 4.79
N VAL A 86 -4.69 4.68 3.54
CA VAL A 86 -5.90 4.43 2.75
C VAL A 86 -5.94 2.94 2.41
N ASP A 87 -7.00 2.24 2.82
CA ASP A 87 -7.14 0.81 2.55
C ASP A 87 -7.25 0.55 1.03
N LEU A 88 -6.56 -0.48 0.54
CA LEU A 88 -6.72 -0.96 -0.83
C LEU A 88 -8.01 -1.79 -0.97
N PRO A 89 -8.52 -1.99 -2.19
CA PRO A 89 -9.66 -2.87 -2.42
C PRO A 89 -9.36 -4.31 -1.98
N ASP A 90 -10.33 -4.96 -1.35
CA ASP A 90 -10.21 -6.38 -0.97
C ASP A 90 -9.89 -7.28 -2.19
N ASN A 91 -9.07 -8.31 -1.99
CA ASN A 91 -8.71 -9.35 -2.96
C ASN A 91 -7.85 -8.87 -4.13
N GLN A 92 -7.22 -7.70 -4.02
CA GLN A 92 -6.36 -7.15 -5.05
C GLN A 92 -5.14 -6.42 -4.47
N THR A 93 -3.96 -6.79 -4.97
CA THR A 93 -2.69 -6.15 -4.67
C THR A 93 -2.19 -5.43 -5.91
N TYR A 94 -1.70 -4.20 -5.74
CA TYR A 94 -1.06 -3.46 -6.82
C TYR A 94 0.44 -3.77 -6.88
N VAL A 95 0.89 -4.31 -8.00
CA VAL A 95 2.31 -4.62 -8.27
C VAL A 95 2.82 -3.71 -9.38
N SER A 96 3.84 -2.91 -9.08
CA SER A 96 4.48 -2.00 -10.03
C SER A 96 5.85 -2.51 -10.44
N ILE A 97 6.11 -2.55 -11.74
CA ILE A 97 7.23 -3.24 -12.37
C ILE A 97 8.06 -2.23 -13.15
N ALA A 98 9.38 -2.18 -12.90
CA ALA A 98 10.33 -1.39 -13.66
C ALA A 98 11.41 -2.29 -14.27
N PRO A 99 11.25 -2.71 -15.55
CA PRO A 99 12.29 -3.44 -16.25
C PRO A 99 13.50 -2.55 -16.55
N TYR A 100 14.69 -3.15 -16.63
CA TYR A 100 15.93 -2.40 -16.87
C TYR A 100 16.92 -3.15 -17.77
N LEU A 101 17.84 -2.41 -18.39
CA LEU A 101 18.94 -2.90 -19.23
C LEU A 101 20.29 -2.81 -18.51
N ASN A 102 20.59 -1.65 -17.91
CA ASN A 102 21.91 -1.32 -17.39
C ASN A 102 21.93 -1.17 -15.87
N SER A 103 20.99 -0.42 -15.30
CA SER A 103 20.98 -0.11 -13.87
C SER A 103 19.58 -0.18 -13.28
N THR A 104 19.53 -0.64 -12.02
CA THR A 104 18.32 -0.68 -11.20
C THR A 104 18.63 -0.17 -9.79
N HIS A 105 17.63 -0.17 -8.93
CA HIS A 105 17.71 0.15 -7.52
C HIS A 105 16.84 -0.80 -6.70
N ASP A 106 17.22 -1.05 -5.46
CA ASP A 106 16.43 -1.84 -4.52
C ASP A 106 15.14 -1.09 -4.18
N CYS A 107 14.01 -1.78 -4.28
CA CYS A 107 12.69 -1.23 -4.00
C CYS A 107 11.79 -2.37 -3.52
N PHE A 108 11.21 -2.26 -2.33
CA PHE A 108 10.32 -3.30 -1.78
C PHE A 108 8.85 -2.86 -1.87
N TYR A 109 8.54 -1.69 -1.32
CA TYR A 109 7.25 -1.03 -1.51
C TYR A 109 7.36 0.03 -2.59
N HIS A 110 6.41 0.02 -3.52
CA HIS A 110 6.43 0.95 -4.65
C HIS A 110 6.18 2.38 -4.17
N SER A 111 7.10 3.29 -4.48
CA SER A 111 6.91 4.71 -4.22
C SER A 111 6.43 5.42 -5.48
N LEU A 112 5.16 5.85 -5.44
CA LEU A 112 4.48 6.53 -6.54
C LEU A 112 5.09 7.90 -6.83
N THR A 113 5.69 8.56 -5.82
CA THR A 113 6.18 9.94 -5.95
C THR A 113 7.70 10.05 -6.05
N THR A 114 8.48 9.00 -5.74
CA THR A 114 9.95 9.11 -5.70
C THR A 114 10.71 8.12 -6.57
N CYS A 115 10.15 6.95 -6.89
CA CYS A 115 10.87 5.95 -7.69
C CYS A 115 10.88 6.32 -9.18
N VAL A 116 12.02 6.03 -9.83
CA VAL A 116 12.24 6.22 -11.26
C VAL A 116 13.01 5.01 -11.81
N GLY A 117 12.39 4.28 -12.74
CA GLY A 117 12.95 3.19 -13.52
C GLY A 117 13.71 3.69 -14.74
N GLU A 118 14.49 2.79 -15.36
CA GLU A 118 15.36 3.13 -16.50
C GLU A 118 14.56 3.35 -17.81
N LEU A 119 13.50 2.57 -18.02
CA LEU A 119 12.75 2.53 -19.28
C LEU A 119 11.48 3.36 -19.20
N SER A 120 11.59 4.68 -19.37
CA SER A 120 10.46 5.63 -19.33
C SER A 120 9.78 5.79 -20.70
N ASN A 121 8.45 5.71 -20.73
CA ASN A 121 7.64 5.84 -21.95
C ASN A 121 8.04 4.87 -23.08
N GLU A 122 8.37 3.62 -22.72
CA GLU A 122 8.82 2.59 -23.65
C GLU A 122 7.74 1.52 -23.85
N ASP A 123 7.53 1.10 -25.11
CA ASP A 123 6.59 0.03 -25.45
C ASP A 123 7.18 -1.35 -25.13
N ILE A 124 6.44 -2.16 -24.36
CA ILE A 124 6.85 -3.46 -23.86
C ILE A 124 5.72 -4.50 -23.97
N GLN A 125 6.08 -5.79 -24.01
CA GLN A 125 5.14 -6.88 -23.74
C GLN A 125 5.30 -7.31 -22.29
N VAL A 126 4.20 -7.45 -21.56
CA VAL A 126 4.19 -7.99 -20.20
C VAL A 126 3.35 -9.25 -20.16
N LYS A 127 3.89 -10.30 -19.53
CA LYS A 127 3.14 -11.51 -19.21
C LYS A 127 3.34 -11.89 -17.74
N ILE A 128 2.24 -12.11 -17.03
CA ILE A 128 2.24 -12.52 -15.62
C ILE A 128 1.49 -13.84 -15.51
N THR A 129 2.14 -14.84 -14.92
CA THR A 129 1.60 -16.21 -14.81
C THR A 129 1.64 -16.68 -13.37
N ASP A 130 0.51 -17.17 -12.87
CA ASP A 130 0.41 -17.84 -11.57
C ASP A 130 1.14 -19.18 -11.62
N GLU A 131 2.07 -19.42 -10.69
CA GLU A 131 2.89 -20.64 -10.69
C GLU A 131 2.09 -21.88 -10.29
N ALA A 132 1.15 -21.75 -9.36
CA ALA A 132 0.42 -22.89 -8.80
C ALA A 132 -0.57 -23.49 -9.81
N THR A 133 -1.20 -22.65 -10.61
CA THR A 133 -2.27 -23.01 -11.56
C THR A 133 -1.80 -23.02 -13.01
N GLY A 134 -0.76 -22.25 -13.34
CA GLY A 134 -0.34 -21.96 -14.70
C GLY A 134 -1.27 -20.99 -15.43
N GLU A 135 -2.20 -20.34 -14.71
CA GLU A 135 -3.09 -19.33 -15.27
C GLU A 135 -2.31 -18.07 -15.67
N VAL A 136 -2.64 -17.52 -16.83
CA VAL A 136 -2.09 -16.25 -17.29
C VAL A 136 -2.98 -15.12 -16.75
N LEU A 137 -2.45 -14.35 -15.82
CA LEU A 137 -3.14 -13.24 -15.17
C LEU A 137 -3.11 -11.97 -16.03
N VAL A 138 -1.99 -11.75 -16.71
CA VAL A 138 -1.76 -10.61 -17.63
C VAL A 138 -1.00 -11.12 -18.86
N ASP A 139 -1.39 -10.66 -20.05
CA ASP A 139 -0.66 -10.86 -21.31
C ASP A 139 -1.02 -9.73 -22.28
N GLU A 140 -0.28 -8.63 -22.23
CA GLU A 140 -0.59 -7.43 -23.02
C GLU A 140 0.65 -6.64 -23.49
N GLU A 141 0.48 -5.97 -24.63
CA GLU A 141 1.37 -4.90 -25.10
C GLU A 141 0.96 -3.60 -24.41
N THR A 142 1.90 -2.92 -23.76
CA THR A 142 1.66 -1.71 -22.99
C THR A 142 2.86 -0.77 -23.03
N THR A 143 2.73 0.43 -22.46
CA THR A 143 3.80 1.44 -22.41
C THR A 143 4.10 1.77 -20.96
N THR A 144 5.37 1.75 -20.56
CA THR A 144 5.77 2.21 -19.23
C THR A 144 5.41 3.68 -19.04
N PHE A 145 5.10 4.08 -17.81
CA PHE A 145 4.78 5.47 -17.49
C PHE A 145 6.03 6.36 -17.54
N ASP A 146 5.84 7.66 -17.31
CA ASP A 146 6.94 8.63 -17.33
C ASP A 146 8.03 8.34 -16.30
N ASN A 147 7.69 7.67 -15.20
CA ASN A 147 8.65 7.19 -14.20
C ASN A 147 9.33 5.88 -14.56
N GLY A 148 9.03 5.28 -15.70
CA GLY A 148 9.60 4.01 -16.13
C GLY A 148 9.07 2.77 -15.41
N PHE A 149 7.96 2.89 -14.69
CA PHE A 149 7.21 1.76 -14.13
C PHE A 149 5.98 1.44 -14.97
N ILE A 150 5.40 0.25 -14.76
CA ILE A 150 4.06 -0.13 -15.19
C ILE A 150 3.40 -0.90 -14.05
N GLY A 151 2.14 -0.62 -13.76
CA GLY A 151 1.43 -1.24 -12.64
C GLY A 151 0.26 -2.11 -13.04
N PHE A 152 0.05 -3.17 -12.26
CA PHE A 152 -1.03 -4.14 -12.46
C PHE A 152 -1.71 -4.44 -11.12
N TRP A 153 -3.05 -4.51 -11.16
CA TRP A 153 -3.85 -5.07 -10.08
C TRP A 153 -3.92 -6.58 -10.26
N LEU A 154 -3.37 -7.31 -9.30
CA LEU A 154 -3.29 -8.77 -9.31
C LEU A 154 -4.11 -9.33 -8.14
N PRO A 155 -4.63 -10.57 -8.25
CA PRO A 155 -5.27 -11.22 -7.12
C PRO A 155 -4.31 -11.36 -5.93
N ASP A 156 -4.85 -11.26 -4.72
CA ASP A 156 -4.09 -11.53 -3.50
C ASP A 156 -3.69 -13.00 -3.38
N ASP A 157 -2.67 -13.27 -2.56
CA ASP A 157 -2.19 -14.63 -2.24
C ASP A 157 -1.71 -15.44 -3.46
N VAL A 158 -1.15 -14.76 -4.46
CA VAL A 158 -0.59 -15.37 -5.67
C VAL A 158 0.93 -15.26 -5.70
N THR A 159 1.60 -16.35 -6.08
CA THR A 159 3.02 -16.35 -6.45
C THR A 159 3.17 -16.75 -7.91
N GLY A 160 4.16 -16.21 -8.59
CA GLY A 160 4.30 -16.48 -10.01
C GLY A 160 5.52 -15.88 -10.68
N LEU A 161 5.48 -15.87 -12.01
CA LEU A 161 6.51 -15.28 -12.86
C LEU A 161 5.95 -14.05 -13.60
N ILE A 162 6.77 -13.01 -13.64
CA ILE A 162 6.64 -11.87 -14.55
C ILE A 162 7.68 -12.07 -15.65
N GLU A 163 7.25 -12.00 -16.90
CA GLU A 163 8.09 -11.94 -18.10
C GLU A 163 7.85 -10.60 -18.82
N VAL A 164 8.94 -9.91 -19.17
CA VAL A 164 8.89 -8.68 -19.96
C VAL A 164 9.76 -8.80 -21.19
N SER A 165 9.25 -8.39 -22.35
CA SER A 165 10.02 -8.28 -23.60
C SER A 165 10.06 -6.83 -24.10
N TYR A 166 11.24 -6.41 -24.56
CA TYR A 166 11.51 -5.07 -25.10
C TYR A 166 12.57 -5.14 -26.18
N GLN A 167 12.26 -4.67 -27.40
CA GLN A 167 13.21 -4.60 -28.53
C GLN A 167 14.02 -5.88 -28.77
N GLY A 168 13.37 -7.04 -28.67
CA GLY A 168 13.99 -8.36 -28.88
C GLY A 168 14.81 -8.90 -27.70
N ARG A 169 14.84 -8.18 -26.56
CA ARG A 169 15.37 -8.64 -25.27
C ARG A 169 14.24 -9.15 -24.39
N THR A 170 14.56 -10.05 -23.48
CA THR A 170 13.59 -10.57 -22.50
C THR A 170 14.22 -10.65 -21.12
N GLY A 171 13.42 -10.48 -20.09
CA GLY A 171 13.77 -10.73 -18.70
C GLY A 171 12.61 -11.33 -17.94
N THR A 172 12.93 -12.10 -16.91
CA THR A 172 11.95 -12.76 -16.05
C THR A 172 12.31 -12.56 -14.59
N THR A 173 11.30 -12.43 -13.73
CA THR A 173 11.48 -12.41 -12.28
C THR A 173 10.28 -13.00 -11.58
N GLU A 174 10.46 -13.43 -10.34
CA GLU A 174 9.38 -13.96 -9.51
C GLU A 174 8.63 -12.80 -8.83
N PHE A 175 7.36 -13.02 -8.49
CA PHE A 175 6.56 -12.09 -7.69
C PHE A 175 5.72 -12.84 -6.65
N SER A 176 5.27 -12.11 -5.62
CA SER A 176 4.32 -12.58 -4.63
C SER A 176 3.36 -11.44 -4.24
N THR A 177 2.06 -11.74 -4.18
CA THR A 177 1.00 -10.88 -3.63
C THR A 177 0.45 -11.42 -2.30
N THR A 178 1.22 -12.26 -1.61
CA THR A 178 0.97 -12.59 -0.18
C THR A 178 1.25 -11.37 0.71
N ASP A 179 0.86 -11.41 1.99
CA ASP A 179 1.12 -10.35 2.98
C ASP A 179 2.57 -9.82 3.03
N ASP A 180 3.57 -10.70 2.83
CA ASP A 180 5.01 -10.34 2.81
C ASP A 180 5.53 -10.00 1.40
N GLY A 181 4.65 -9.85 0.42
CA GLY A 181 4.96 -9.61 -0.99
C GLY A 181 5.46 -8.19 -1.26
N ALA A 182 6.42 -8.07 -2.18
CA ALA A 182 6.87 -6.78 -2.67
C ALA A 182 5.86 -6.21 -3.67
N THR A 183 5.47 -4.95 -3.50
CA THR A 183 4.65 -4.21 -4.47
C THR A 183 5.51 -3.51 -5.53
N CYS A 184 6.83 -3.52 -5.37
CA CYS A 184 7.80 -2.93 -6.29
C CYS A 184 8.72 -4.02 -6.87
N VAL A 185 8.70 -4.18 -8.18
CA VAL A 185 9.51 -5.17 -8.90
C VAL A 185 10.52 -4.46 -9.78
N THR A 186 11.75 -4.33 -9.29
CA THR A 186 12.87 -3.67 -10.00
C THR A 186 13.99 -4.65 -10.37
N ASP A 187 13.94 -5.89 -9.87
CA ASP A 187 14.87 -6.99 -10.17
C ASP A 187 14.52 -7.70 -11.49
N LEU A 188 14.25 -6.93 -12.56
CA LEU A 188 13.85 -7.45 -13.86
C LEU A 188 14.77 -6.92 -14.97
N ARG A 189 15.92 -7.58 -15.13
CA ARG A 189 16.90 -7.24 -16.17
C ARG A 189 16.55 -7.88 -17.51
N LEU A 190 16.54 -7.09 -18.58
CA LEU A 190 16.32 -7.58 -19.95
C LEU A 190 17.66 -7.84 -20.66
N THR A 191 17.81 -9.04 -21.22
CA THR A 191 19.03 -9.48 -21.92
C THR A 191 18.77 -9.97 -23.34
#